data_AF-A0A1J3IIY7-F1
#
_entry.id   AF-A0A1J3IIY7-F1
#
_cell.length_a   1.000
_cell.length_b   1.000
_cell.length_c   1.000
_cell.angle_alpha   90.00
_cell.angle_beta   90.00
_cell.angle_gamma   90.00
#
_symmetry.space_group_name_H-M   'P 1'
#
loop_
_entity.id
_entity.type
_entity.pdbx_description
1 polymer ?
#
loop_
_entity_poly.entity_id
_entity_poly.type
_entity_poly.pdbx_seq_one_letter_code
_entity_poly.pdbx_strand_id
1 'polypeptide(L)'
;KWSSSVKSGENQYGSNERRYLTLSFHNRHREMITKTYLDHVLREGTEIGLRKRERKLYTNNSSHDYSSWSKERWSNVPFDHPATFETLAMDPEKKEEIKKDLIRFSKAKDYYRKVGKPWKRG
;
A
#
# COMPACT_ATOMS: atom_id res chain seq x y z
N LYS A 1 13.39 19.02 -19.89
CA LYS A 1 14.40 18.01 -19.50
C LYS A 1 14.06 17.59 -18.08
N TRP A 2 13.94 16.30 -17.81
CA TRP A 2 13.72 15.80 -16.44
C TRP A 2 15.07 15.74 -15.72
N SER A 3 15.13 16.20 -14.48
CA SER A 3 16.30 16.03 -13.62
C SER A 3 15.82 15.54 -12.26
N SER A 4 16.11 14.29 -11.92
CA SER A 4 15.93 13.78 -10.57
C SER A 4 17.12 14.26 -9.73
N SER A 5 16.83 14.95 -8.64
CA SER A 5 17.80 15.36 -7.63
C SER A 5 17.43 14.65 -6.35
N VAL A 6 18.12 13.54 -6.08
CA VAL A 6 18.01 12.85 -4.80
C VAL A 6 19.00 13.53 -3.87
N LYS A 7 18.51 14.40 -2.98
CA LYS A 7 19.32 14.90 -1.86
C LYS A 7 19.25 13.87 -0.74
N SER A 8 20.26 13.01 -0.65
CA SER A 8 20.49 12.16 0.52
C SER A 8 20.89 13.07 1.67
N GLY A 9 20.00 13.28 2.64
CA GLY A 9 20.40 13.84 3.92
C GLY A 9 21.10 12.74 4.71
N GLU A 10 22.35 12.95 5.11
CA GLU A 10 23.05 12.07 6.04
C GLU A 10 22.26 11.99 7.34
N ASN A 11 21.45 10.94 7.48
CA ASN A 11 20.88 10.55 8.76
C ASN A 11 20.93 9.03 8.82
N GLN A 12 21.93 8.53 9.55
CA GLN A 12 22.19 7.12 9.83
C GLN A 12 21.17 6.53 10.82
N TYR A 13 19.86 6.72 10.62
CA TYR A 13 18.86 5.96 11.39
C TYR A 13 17.63 5.76 10.50
N GLY A 14 17.29 4.49 10.26
CA GLY A 14 16.22 4.07 9.36
C GLY A 14 14.92 4.81 9.64
N SER A 15 14.59 5.76 8.77
CA SER A 15 13.24 6.30 8.64
C SER A 15 13.14 6.98 7.29
N ASN A 16 12.11 6.61 6.52
CA ASN A 16 11.65 7.22 5.26
C ASN A 16 12.50 8.40 4.77
N GLU A 17 13.53 8.08 3.99
CA GLU A 17 14.30 9.04 3.21
C GLU A 17 13.28 9.88 2.40
N ARG A 18 13.06 11.15 2.79
CA ARG A 18 12.08 12.01 2.13
C ARG A 18 12.59 12.33 0.74
N ARG A 19 12.19 11.52 -0.24
CA ARG A 19 12.55 11.70 -1.64
C ARG A 19 11.69 12.80 -2.26
N TYR A 20 12.36 13.79 -2.84
CA TYR A 20 11.70 14.86 -3.60
C TYR A 20 12.03 14.70 -5.08
N LEU A 21 11.06 15.00 -5.94
CA LEU A 21 11.22 15.02 -7.40
C LEU A 21 10.96 16.45 -7.88
N THR A 22 11.88 16.98 -8.69
CA THR A 22 11.77 18.34 -9.25
C THR A 22 11.50 18.26 -10.75
N LEU A 23 10.42 18.89 -11.19
CA LEU A 23 10.04 18.98 -12.60
C LEU A 23 10.39 20.38 -13.16
N SER A 24 11.29 20.43 -14.15
CA SER A 24 11.69 21.67 -14.84
C SER A 24 11.18 21.71 -16.28
N PHE A 25 10.50 22.79 -16.64
CA PHE A 25 9.88 23.01 -17.94
C PHE A 25 9.86 24.49 -18.33
N HIS A 26 9.72 24.75 -19.63
CA HIS A 26 9.59 26.10 -20.14
C HIS A 26 8.23 26.70 -19.77
N ASN A 27 8.19 27.96 -19.32
CA ASN A 27 6.97 28.61 -18.80
C ASN A 27 5.75 28.51 -19.75
N ARG A 28 5.99 28.51 -21.07
CA ARG A 28 4.97 28.31 -22.12
C ARG A 28 4.09 27.06 -21.94
N HIS A 29 4.56 26.03 -21.22
CA HIS A 29 3.82 24.79 -20.98
C HIS A 29 3.17 24.70 -19.59
N ARG A 30 3.23 25.78 -18.79
CA ARG A 30 2.75 25.78 -17.39
C ARG A 30 1.31 25.32 -17.26
N GLU A 31 0.42 25.83 -18.11
CA GLU A 31 -1.00 25.51 -18.03
C GLU A 31 -1.28 24.03 -18.31
N MET A 32 -0.71 23.47 -19.38
CA MET A 32 -0.81 22.05 -19.71
C MET A 32 -0.21 21.18 -18.60
N ILE A 33 0.93 21.58 -18.05
CA ILE A 33 1.61 20.78 -17.02
C ILE A 33 0.78 20.72 -15.74
N THR A 34 0.29 21.85 -15.27
CA THR A 34 -0.48 21.93 -14.03
C THR A 34 -1.87 21.30 -14.16
N LYS A 35 -2.56 21.47 -15.30
CA LYS A 35 -3.94 21.01 -15.47
C LYS A 35 -4.09 19.57 -15.95
N THR A 36 -3.19 19.07 -16.80
CA THR A 36 -3.38 17.76 -17.43
C THR A 36 -2.25 16.77 -17.12
N TYR A 37 -1.01 17.24 -17.16
CA TYR A 37 0.13 16.32 -17.06
C TYR A 37 0.34 15.79 -15.64
N LEU A 38 0.28 16.65 -14.62
CA LEU A 38 0.45 16.22 -13.23
C LEU A 38 -0.64 15.24 -12.79
N ASP A 39 -1.90 15.51 -13.13
CA ASP A 39 -3.02 14.61 -12.84
C ASP A 39 -2.84 13.25 -13.50
N HIS A 40 -2.41 13.23 -14.76
CA HIS A 40 -2.08 12.00 -15.45
C HIS A 40 -0.96 11.23 -14.74
N VAL A 41 0.17 11.88 -14.42
CA VAL A 41 1.30 11.24 -13.73
C VAL A 41 0.90 10.70 -12.37
N LEU A 42 0.09 11.43 -11.61
CA LEU A 42 -0.42 10.96 -10.31
C LEU A 42 -1.30 9.72 -10.49
N ARG A 43 -2.22 9.74 -11.45
CA ARG A 43 -3.09 8.61 -11.74
C ARG A 43 -2.29 7.37 -12.17
N GLU A 44 -1.41 7.50 -13.17
CA GLU A 44 -0.53 6.41 -13.61
C GLU A 44 0.37 5.92 -12.46
N GLY A 45 0.89 6.83 -11.64
CA GLY A 45 1.69 6.49 -10.46
C GLY A 45 0.91 5.65 -9.45
N THR A 46 -0.35 6.02 -9.18
CA THR A 46 -1.22 5.22 -8.31
C THR A 46 -1.52 3.85 -8.89
N GLU A 47 -1.77 3.75 -10.20
CA GLU A 47 -2.03 2.48 -10.87
C GLU A 47 -0.80 1.57 -10.88
N ILE A 48 0.38 2.11 -11.17
CA ILE A 48 1.65 1.39 -11.07
C ILE A 48 1.88 0.91 -9.64
N GLY A 49 1.60 1.75 -8.64
CA GLY A 49 1.71 1.40 -7.23
C GLY A 49 0.75 0.28 -6.82
N LEU A 50 -0.49 0.30 -7.31
CA LEU A 50 -1.46 -0.77 -7.09
C LEU A 50 -1.05 -2.08 -7.76
N ARG A 51 -0.58 -2.02 -9.01
CA ARG A 51 -0.12 -3.20 -9.77
C ARG A 51 1.13 -3.84 -9.17
N LYS A 52 2.07 -3.01 -8.69
CA LYS A 52 3.31 -3.46 -8.03
C LYS A 52 3.15 -3.64 -6.52
N ARG A 53 1.92 -3.62 -5.99
CA ARG A 53 1.69 -3.75 -4.56
C ARG A 53 2.08 -5.15 -4.10
N GLU A 54 3.24 -5.24 -3.47
CA GLU A 54 3.68 -6.48 -2.83
C GLU A 54 2.77 -6.81 -1.65
N ARG A 55 2.39 -8.09 -1.57
CA ARG A 55 1.77 -8.64 -0.37
C ARG A 55 2.84 -8.67 0.72
N LYS A 56 2.51 -8.20 1.91
CA LYS A 56 3.42 -8.14 3.05
C LYS A 56 2.82 -8.89 4.22
N LEU A 57 3.62 -9.77 4.83
CA LEU A 57 3.27 -10.41 6.09
C LEU A 57 3.82 -9.56 7.22
N TYR A 58 2.95 -9.16 8.14
CA TYR A 58 3.33 -8.37 9.31
C TYR A 58 3.43 -9.28 10.53
N THR A 59 4.53 -9.18 11.26
CA THR A 59 4.77 -9.94 12.50
C THR A 59 5.09 -8.97 13.63
N ASN A 60 4.67 -9.33 14.85
CA ASN A 60 4.99 -8.54 16.04
C ASN A 60 6.48 -8.70 16.35
N ASN A 61 7.20 -7.59 16.48
CA ASN A 61 8.60 -7.59 16.86
C ASN A 61 8.72 -7.57 18.39
N SER A 62 9.13 -8.69 18.97
CA SER A 62 9.28 -8.88 20.43
C SER A 62 10.64 -8.41 20.99
N SER A 63 11.47 -7.72 20.20
CA SER A 63 12.81 -7.33 20.66
C SER A 63 12.76 -6.46 21.92
N HIS A 64 13.50 -6.86 22.96
CA HIS A 64 13.60 -6.16 24.24
C HIS A 64 14.43 -4.86 24.17
N ASP A 65 15.03 -4.52 23.02
CA ASP A 65 15.66 -3.21 22.77
C ASP A 65 14.61 -2.14 22.43
N TYR A 66 13.75 -1.88 23.40
CA TYR A 66 12.78 -0.79 23.36
C TYR A 66 13.47 0.50 23.80
N SER A 67 14.14 1.19 22.87
CA SER A 67 14.44 2.60 23.10
C SER A 67 13.14 3.39 22.91
N SER A 68 12.94 4.45 23.70
CA SER A 68 11.77 5.36 23.57
C SER A 68 11.61 6.00 22.18
N TRP A 69 12.54 5.73 21.25
CA TRP A 69 12.58 6.21 19.88
C TRP A 69 12.27 5.13 18.83
N SER A 70 12.18 3.83 19.21
CA SER A 70 11.84 2.75 18.28
C SER A 70 10.33 2.66 18.06
N LYS A 71 9.88 3.14 16.91
CA LYS A 71 8.47 3.42 16.62
C LYS A 71 7.67 2.21 16.12
N GLU A 72 8.30 1.06 15.91
CA GLU A 72 7.73 0.00 15.07
C GLU A 72 7.63 -1.34 15.81
N ARG A 73 6.51 -1.52 16.53
CA ARG A 73 6.12 -2.81 17.14
C ARG A 73 5.85 -3.92 16.11
N TRP A 74 5.63 -3.55 14.85
CA TRP A 74 5.35 -4.48 13.76
C TRP A 74 6.46 -4.42 12.73
N SER A 75 7.07 -5.56 12.44
CA SER A 75 7.96 -5.73 11.29
C SER A 75 7.18 -6.34 10.12
N ASN A 76 7.70 -6.19 8.90
CA ASN A 76 7.09 -6.76 7.70
C ASN A 76 8.13 -7.44 6.82
N VAL A 77 7.71 -8.52 6.17
CA VAL A 77 8.47 -9.22 5.13
C VAL A 77 7.63 -9.33 3.86
N PRO A 78 8.23 -9.24 2.65
CA PRO A 78 7.54 -9.60 1.42
C PRO A 78 6.97 -11.02 1.55
N PHE A 79 5.69 -11.18 1.21
CA PHE A 79 4.99 -12.45 1.29
C PHE A 79 4.59 -12.88 -0.11
N ASP A 80 5.31 -13.85 -0.65
CA ASP A 80 4.97 -14.49 -1.91
C ASP A 80 4.89 -15.99 -1.72
N HIS A 81 3.67 -16.48 -1.44
CA HIS A 81 3.40 -17.89 -1.25
C HIS A 81 2.56 -18.42 -2.41
N PRO A 82 2.94 -19.57 -3.02
CA PRO A 82 2.26 -20.11 -4.20
C PRO A 82 0.88 -20.69 -3.88
N ALA A 83 0.60 -21.06 -2.63
CA ALA A 83 -0.72 -21.58 -2.26
C ALA A 83 -1.80 -20.51 -2.39
N THR A 84 -2.87 -20.89 -3.08
CA THR A 84 -4.11 -20.15 -3.22
C THR A 84 -5.20 -20.86 -2.44
N PHE A 85 -6.37 -20.22 -2.30
CA PHE A 85 -7.56 -20.91 -1.80
C PHE A 85 -7.90 -22.16 -2.63
N GLU A 86 -7.56 -22.18 -3.93
CA GLU A 86 -7.82 -23.31 -4.83
C GLU A 86 -6.95 -24.52 -4.51
N THR A 87 -5.67 -24.31 -4.21
CA THR A 87 -4.73 -25.38 -3.84
C THR A 87 -4.89 -25.83 -2.38
N LEU A 88 -5.65 -25.10 -1.57
CA LEU A 88 -5.91 -25.46 -0.18
C LEU A 88 -6.88 -26.67 -0.13
N ALA A 89 -6.42 -27.75 0.49
CA ALA A 89 -7.19 -28.97 0.71
C ALA A 89 -8.24 -28.74 1.82
N MET A 90 -9.50 -28.56 1.40
CA MET A 90 -10.67 -28.36 2.26
C MET A 90 -11.90 -28.99 1.60
N ASP A 91 -12.94 -29.19 2.40
CA ASP A 91 -14.27 -29.53 1.89
C ASP A 91 -14.74 -28.48 0.85
N PRO A 92 -15.16 -28.90 -0.36
CA PRO A 92 -15.53 -27.97 -1.43
C PRO A 92 -16.69 -27.04 -1.09
N GLU A 93 -17.70 -27.52 -0.36
CA GLU A 93 -18.87 -26.71 0.00
C GLU A 93 -18.49 -25.61 0.98
N LYS A 94 -17.74 -25.98 2.03
CA LYS A 94 -17.22 -25.01 3.01
C LYS A 94 -16.27 -24.00 2.38
N LYS A 95 -15.44 -24.45 1.44
CA LYS A 95 -14.51 -23.57 0.71
C LYS A 95 -15.25 -22.51 -0.09
N GLU A 96 -16.31 -22.89 -0.79
CA GLU A 96 -17.13 -21.93 -1.54
C GLU A 96 -17.96 -21.01 -0.65
N GLU A 97 -18.45 -21.50 0.48
CA GLU A 97 -19.11 -20.67 1.50
C GLU A 97 -18.19 -19.56 2.02
N ILE A 98 -16.98 -19.92 2.45
CA ILE A 98 -15.98 -18.99 2.96
C ILE A 98 -15.62 -17.95 1.89
N LYS A 99 -15.34 -18.39 0.65
CA LYS A 99 -15.05 -17.45 -0.45
C LYS A 99 -16.18 -16.45 -0.69
N LYS A 100 -17.43 -16.92 -0.71
CA LYS A 100 -18.61 -16.06 -0.93
C LYS A 100 -18.79 -15.05 0.20
N ASP A 101 -18.62 -15.45 1.47
CA ASP A 101 -18.68 -14.52 2.61
C ASP A 101 -17.58 -13.46 2.53
N LEU A 102 -16.33 -13.86 2.22
CA LEU A 102 -15.21 -12.93 2.08
C LEU A 102 -15.42 -11.92 0.94
N ILE A 103 -15.91 -12.37 -0.23
CA ILE A 103 -16.26 -11.49 -1.34
C ILE A 103 -17.36 -10.52 -0.94
N ARG A 104 -18.41 -11.00 -0.27
CA ARG A 104 -19.50 -10.16 0.22
C ARG A 104 -18.99 -9.11 1.22
N PHE A 105 -18.16 -9.52 2.17
CA PHE A 105 -17.58 -8.64 3.18
C PHE A 105 -16.72 -7.53 2.54
N SER A 106 -15.91 -7.87 1.53
CA SER A 106 -15.07 -6.89 0.81
C SER A 106 -15.89 -5.80 0.10
N LYS A 107 -17.08 -6.14 -0.38
CA LYS A 107 -17.99 -5.21 -1.08
C LYS A 107 -18.91 -4.44 -0.13
N ALA A 108 -18.99 -4.82 1.14
CA ALA A 108 -19.94 -4.29 2.10
C ALA A 108 -19.49 -2.97 2.77
N LYS A 109 -18.39 -2.33 2.34
CA LYS A 109 -17.85 -1.11 2.94
C LYS A 109 -18.92 -0.02 3.16
N ASP A 110 -19.73 0.23 2.13
CA ASP A 110 -20.75 1.29 2.15
C ASP A 110 -21.91 0.95 3.07
N TYR A 111 -22.27 -0.34 3.13
CA TYR A 111 -23.28 -0.83 4.07
C TYR A 111 -22.85 -0.57 5.52
N TYR A 112 -21.64 -0.98 5.92
CA TYR A 112 -21.12 -0.76 7.27
C TYR A 112 -21.05 0.73 7.64
N ARG A 113 -20.60 1.56 6.70
CA ARG A 113 -20.59 3.02 6.83
C ARG A 113 -21.99 3.60 7.05
N LYS A 114 -22.99 3.12 6.29
CA LYS A 114 -24.38 3.58 6.40
C LYS A 114 -25.03 3.20 7.73
N VAL A 115 -24.79 1.99 8.23
CA VAL A 115 -25.38 1.52 9.49
C VAL A 115 -24.59 1.96 10.74
N GLY A 116 -23.48 2.70 10.57
CA GLY A 116 -22.63 3.16 11.67
C GLY A 116 -21.88 2.05 12.40
N LYS A 117 -21.76 0.85 11.81
CA LYS A 117 -21.07 -0.28 12.45
C LYS A 117 -19.62 -0.37 11.98
N PRO A 118 -18.67 -0.79 12.85
CA PRO A 118 -17.30 -1.04 12.43
C PRO A 118 -17.21 -2.08 11.32
N TRP A 119 -16.51 -1.76 10.23
CA TRP A 119 -16.26 -2.69 9.12
C TRP A 119 -15.12 -3.66 9.48
N LYS A 120 -15.44 -4.67 10.29
CA LYS A 120 -14.54 -5.72 10.76
C LYS A 120 -15.20 -7.09 10.67
N ARG A 121 -14.40 -8.14 10.46
CA ARG A 121 -14.81 -9.54 10.51
C ARG A 121 -13.79 -10.31 11.36
N GLY A 122 -14.30 -11.24 12.17
CA GLY A 122 -13.52 -12.26 12.87
C GLY A 122 -13.84 -13.64 12.30
#